data_AF-A0A4R5AZJ3-F1
#
_entry.id   AF-A0A4R5AZJ3-F1
#
_cell.length_a   1.000
_cell.length_b   1.000
_cell.length_c   1.000
_cell.angle_alpha   90.00
_cell.angle_beta   90.00
_cell.angle_gamma   90.00
#
_symmetry.space_group_name_H-M   'P 1'
#
loop_
_entity.id
_entity.type
_entity.pdbx_description
1 polymer ?
#
loop_
_entity_poly.entity_id
_entity_poly.type
_entity_poly.pdbx_seq_one_letter_code
_entity_poly.pdbx_strand_id
1 'polypeptide(L)'
;MKTDNALNKDLILRERLALQRTILANQSTFLAFLRTSMYFLIAGLSLRNLLKIENSLIIEILLFITSFVIFVFGTINYFKHKISISENKKHIGDYHLEYYK
;
A
#
# COMPACT_ATOMS: atom_id res chain seq x y z
N MET A 1 -1.12 35.54 23.99
CA MET A 1 -2.41 34.81 24.04
C MET A 1 -3.13 34.67 22.69
N LYS A 2 -2.76 35.36 21.61
CA LYS A 2 -3.27 35.07 20.23
C LYS A 2 -2.28 34.27 19.36
N THR A 3 -1.00 34.31 19.69
CA THR A 3 0.12 33.63 19.01
C THR A 3 0.02 32.10 19.13
N ASP A 4 -0.50 31.63 20.24
CA ASP A 4 -0.40 30.24 20.69
C ASP A 4 -1.37 29.35 19.89
N ASN A 5 -2.50 29.92 19.43
CA ASN A 5 -3.49 29.27 18.57
C ASN A 5 -3.04 29.16 17.10
N ALA A 6 -2.30 30.16 16.60
CA ALA A 6 -1.79 30.14 15.23
C ALA A 6 -0.67 29.10 15.05
N LEU A 7 0.23 28.99 16.02
CA LEU A 7 1.29 27.98 16.02
C LEU A 7 0.72 26.55 16.12
N ASN A 8 -0.31 26.33 16.94
CA ASN A 8 -0.97 25.03 17.04
C ASN A 8 -1.68 24.61 15.75
N LYS A 9 -2.36 25.54 15.05
CA LYS A 9 -3.01 25.23 13.77
C LYS A 9 -2.01 24.82 12.69
N ASP A 10 -0.84 25.46 12.64
CA ASP A 10 0.22 25.13 11.69
C ASP A 10 0.84 23.75 11.98
N LEU A 11 1.07 23.43 13.28
CA LEU A 11 1.52 22.10 13.71
C LEU A 11 0.53 21.00 13.28
N ILE A 12 -0.77 21.19 13.52
CA ILE A 12 -1.83 20.26 13.12
C ILE A 12 -1.87 20.07 11.59
N LEU A 13 -1.75 21.17 10.83
CA LEU A 13 -1.77 21.10 9.37
C LEU A 13 -0.56 20.31 8.84
N ARG A 14 0.62 20.54 9.43
CA ARG A 14 1.86 19.86 9.09
C ARG A 14 1.81 18.36 9.38
N GLU A 15 1.23 17.96 10.51
CA GLU A 15 1.00 16.55 10.84
C GLU A 15 0.05 15.88 9.86
N ARG A 16 -1.07 16.53 9.51
CA ARG A 16 -1.99 16.01 8.48
C ARG A 16 -1.32 15.86 7.12
N LEU A 17 -0.48 16.81 6.74
CA LEU A 17 0.28 16.75 5.49
C LEU A 17 1.36 15.65 5.52
N ALA A 18 1.98 15.40 6.67
CA ALA A 18 2.90 14.28 6.87
C ALA A 18 2.17 12.92 6.74
N LEU A 19 0.99 12.77 7.34
CA LEU A 19 0.18 11.56 7.21
C LEU A 19 -0.30 11.32 5.77
N GLN A 20 -0.66 12.35 5.02
CA GLN A 20 -1.03 12.18 3.62
C GLN A 20 0.15 11.65 2.78
N ARG A 21 1.38 12.12 3.06
CA ARG A 21 2.59 11.62 2.40
C ARG A 21 2.86 10.15 2.70
N THR A 22 2.67 9.71 3.95
CA THR A 22 2.83 8.29 4.31
C THR A 22 1.76 7.40 3.68
N ILE A 23 0.50 7.87 3.62
CA ILE A 23 -0.59 7.16 2.95
C ILE A 23 -0.30 6.99 1.46
N LEU A 24 0.14 8.07 0.79
CA LEU A 24 0.44 8.04 -0.65
C LEU A 24 1.62 7.11 -0.96
N ALA A 25 2.65 7.09 -0.10
CA ALA A 25 3.77 6.15 -0.22
C ALA A 25 3.36 4.69 -0.01
N ASN A 26 2.39 4.42 0.88
CA ASN A 26 1.86 3.07 1.04
C ASN A 26 1.04 2.63 -0.20
N GLN A 27 0.25 3.54 -0.77
CA GLN A 27 -0.48 3.29 -2.02
C GLN A 27 0.46 3.02 -3.20
N SER A 28 1.55 3.79 -3.33
CA SER A 28 2.53 3.56 -4.39
C SER A 28 3.24 2.21 -4.23
N THR A 29 3.54 1.81 -3.00
CA THR A 29 4.11 0.50 -2.68
C THR A 29 3.17 -0.64 -3.08
N PHE A 30 1.87 -0.52 -2.79
CA PHE A 30 0.87 -1.50 -3.21
C PHE A 30 0.75 -1.58 -4.74
N LEU A 31 0.72 -0.43 -5.43
CA LEU A 31 0.68 -0.40 -6.89
C LEU A 31 1.93 -1.02 -7.52
N ALA A 32 3.10 -0.92 -6.88
CA ALA A 32 4.33 -1.59 -7.32
C ALA A 32 4.21 -3.12 -7.19
N PHE A 33 3.69 -3.63 -6.07
CA PHE A 33 3.40 -5.06 -5.92
C PHE A 33 2.38 -5.55 -6.95
N LEU A 34 1.30 -4.80 -7.17
CA LEU A 34 0.31 -5.12 -8.19
C LEU A 34 0.94 -5.18 -9.58
N ARG A 35 1.75 -4.19 -9.95
CA ARG A 35 2.47 -4.16 -11.22
C ARG A 35 3.38 -5.38 -11.41
N THR A 36 4.18 -5.73 -10.40
CA THR A 36 5.07 -6.90 -10.48
C THR A 36 4.28 -8.20 -10.66
N SER A 37 3.19 -8.40 -9.90
CA SER A 37 2.32 -9.57 -10.09
C SER A 37 1.72 -9.65 -11.50
N MET A 38 1.25 -8.51 -12.05
CA MET A 38 0.72 -8.44 -13.42
C MET A 38 1.78 -8.80 -14.46
N TYR A 39 3.03 -8.36 -14.29
CA TYR A 39 4.11 -8.74 -15.21
C TYR A 39 4.36 -10.25 -15.21
N PHE A 40 4.37 -10.89 -14.04
CA PHE A 40 4.51 -12.35 -13.98
C PHE A 40 3.32 -13.10 -14.59
N LEU A 41 2.09 -12.59 -14.41
CA LEU A 41 0.89 -13.15 -15.07
C LEU A 41 0.98 -13.05 -16.61
N ILE A 42 1.33 -11.86 -17.12
CA ILE A 42 1.47 -11.62 -18.56
C ILE A 42 2.61 -12.47 -19.13
N ALA A 43 3.72 -12.58 -18.41
CA ALA A 43 4.83 -13.45 -18.81
C ALA A 43 4.39 -14.92 -18.88
N GLY A 44 3.65 -15.42 -17.89
CA GLY A 44 3.08 -16.78 -17.92
C GLY A 44 2.13 -17.02 -19.10
N LEU A 45 1.21 -16.09 -19.35
CA LEU A 45 0.28 -16.15 -20.50
C LEU A 45 1.00 -16.09 -21.85
N SER A 46 2.01 -15.23 -21.95
CA SER A 46 2.83 -15.11 -23.16
C SER A 46 3.62 -16.40 -23.43
N LEU A 47 4.21 -16.97 -22.38
CA LEU A 47 4.94 -18.23 -22.46
C LEU A 47 4.05 -19.41 -22.88
N ARG A 48 2.79 -19.45 -22.41
CA ARG A 48 1.78 -20.43 -22.85
C ARG A 48 1.58 -20.44 -24.35
N ASN A 49 1.52 -19.26 -24.95
CA ASN A 49 1.21 -19.12 -26.38
C ASN A 49 2.44 -19.37 -27.27
N LEU A 50 3.65 -19.09 -26.76
CA LEU A 50 4.92 -19.19 -27.49
C LEU A 50 5.55 -20.60 -27.43
N LEU A 51 5.53 -21.25 -26.27
CA LEU A 51 6.13 -22.59 -26.09
C LEU A 51 5.04 -23.66 -26.09
N LYS A 52 4.59 -24.09 -27.28
CA LYS A 52 3.86 -25.36 -27.48
C LYS A 52 4.79 -26.59 -27.31
N ILE A 53 5.61 -26.61 -26.26
CA ILE A 53 6.57 -27.69 -25.99
C ILE A 53 6.10 -28.43 -24.75
N GLU A 54 6.10 -29.77 -24.77
CA GLU A 54 5.52 -30.66 -23.76
C GLU A 54 6.00 -30.38 -22.31
N ASN A 55 7.15 -29.75 -22.12
CA ASN A 55 7.71 -29.41 -20.81
C ASN A 55 7.42 -27.97 -20.33
N SER A 56 6.71 -27.16 -21.12
CA SER A 56 6.42 -25.74 -20.80
C SER A 56 5.41 -25.58 -19.65
N LEU A 57 4.51 -26.55 -19.46
CA LEU A 57 3.45 -26.48 -18.45
C LEU A 57 3.99 -26.34 -17.02
N ILE A 58 5.13 -26.95 -16.72
CA ILE A 58 5.79 -26.87 -15.40
C ILE A 58 6.33 -25.46 -15.12
N ILE A 59 6.87 -24.79 -16.15
CA ILE A 59 7.37 -23.42 -16.01
C ILE A 59 6.20 -22.45 -15.88
N GLU A 60 5.14 -22.68 -16.64
CA GLU A 60 3.92 -21.89 -16.61
C GLU A 60 3.25 -21.92 -15.23
N ILE A 61 3.06 -23.12 -14.65
CA ILE A 61 2.45 -23.27 -13.32
C ILE A 61 3.32 -22.62 -12.25
N LEU A 62 4.66 -22.69 -12.38
CA LEU A 62 5.57 -22.05 -11.45
C LEU A 62 5.44 -20.51 -11.51
N LEU A 63 5.39 -19.91 -12.71
CA LEU A 63 5.17 -18.48 -12.89
C LEU A 63 3.79 -18.03 -12.36
N PHE A 64 2.76 -18.86 -12.54
CA PHE A 64 1.42 -18.54 -12.07
C PHE A 64 1.35 -18.56 -10.53
N ILE A 65 1.97 -19.57 -9.91
CA ILE A 65 2.07 -19.68 -8.45
C ILE A 65 2.85 -18.48 -7.89
N THR A 66 4.01 -18.14 -8.46
CA THR A 66 4.81 -17.01 -7.95
C THR A 66 4.06 -15.68 -8.08
N SER A 67 3.37 -15.45 -9.21
CA SER A 67 2.53 -14.27 -9.35
C SER A 67 1.42 -14.20 -8.31
N PHE A 68 0.72 -15.32 -8.08
CA PHE A 68 -0.36 -15.37 -7.10
C PHE A 68 0.16 -15.12 -5.67
N VAL A 69 1.31 -15.68 -5.32
CA VAL A 69 1.96 -15.44 -4.02
C VAL A 69 2.34 -13.96 -3.86
N ILE A 70 2.95 -13.34 -4.87
CA ILE A 70 3.32 -11.91 -4.84
C ILE A 70 2.07 -11.03 -4.70
N PHE A 71 0.99 -11.36 -5.43
CA PHE A 71 -0.27 -10.63 -5.38
C PHE A 71 -0.88 -10.69 -3.98
N VAL A 72 -1.05 -11.90 -3.42
CA VAL A 72 -1.62 -12.11 -2.09
C VAL A 72 -0.77 -11.43 -1.01
N PHE A 73 0.55 -11.57 -1.08
CA PHE A 73 1.46 -10.91 -0.14
C PHE A 73 1.36 -9.38 -0.22
N GLY A 74 1.33 -8.82 -1.44
CA GLY A 74 1.15 -7.40 -1.68
C GLY A 74 -0.18 -6.87 -1.15
N THR A 75 -1.28 -7.60 -1.35
CA THR A 75 -2.60 -7.27 -0.81
C THR A 75 -2.61 -7.29 0.72
N ILE A 76 -2.13 -8.36 1.36
CA ILE A 76 -2.09 -8.47 2.83
C ILE A 76 -1.28 -7.32 3.44
N ASN A 77 -0.10 -7.02 2.88
CA ASN A 77 0.76 -5.96 3.40
C ASN A 77 0.09 -4.58 3.30
N TYR A 78 -0.60 -4.30 2.19
CA TYR A 78 -1.35 -3.05 2.01
C TYR A 78 -2.49 -2.92 3.02
N PHE A 79 -3.26 -3.98 3.26
CA PHE A 79 -4.33 -3.97 4.24
C PHE A 79 -3.81 -3.78 5.67
N LYS A 80 -2.72 -4.46 6.06
CA LYS A 80 -2.07 -4.24 7.38
C LYS A 80 -1.64 -2.78 7.58
N HIS A 81 -1.02 -2.19 6.56
CA HIS A 81 -0.52 -0.82 6.67
C HIS A 81 -1.67 0.22 6.67
N LYS A 82 -2.74 -0.05 5.90
CA LYS A 82 -3.96 0.78 5.93
C LYS A 82 -4.61 0.78 7.32
N ILE A 83 -4.63 -0.37 8.01
CA ILE A 83 -5.17 -0.50 9.37
C ILE A 83 -4.34 0.31 10.38
N SER A 84 -3.00 0.17 10.35
CA SER A 84 -2.10 0.89 11.28
C SER A 84 -2.18 2.43 11.16
N ILE A 85 -2.36 2.94 9.93
CA ILE A 85 -2.56 4.39 9.72
C ILE A 85 -3.94 4.84 10.25
N SER A 86 -4.96 3.99 10.17
CA SER A 86 -6.30 4.30 10.70
C SER A 86 -6.31 4.36 12.23
N GLU A 87 -5.54 3.52 12.91
CA GLU A 87 -5.40 3.54 14.37
C GLU A 87 -4.65 4.79 14.86
N ASN A 88 -3.57 5.19 14.18
CA ASN A 88 -2.84 6.42 14.51
C ASN A 88 -3.72 7.67 14.38
N LYS A 89 -4.61 7.74 13.38
CA LYS A 89 -5.59 8.82 13.25
C LYS A 89 -6.53 8.93 14.46
N LYS A 90 -6.84 7.82 15.13
CA LYS A 90 -7.75 7.79 16.29
C LYS A 90 -7.10 8.42 17.52
N HIS A 91 -5.81 8.17 17.74
CA HIS A 91 -5.06 8.83 18.81
C HIS A 91 -4.89 10.33 18.58
N ILE A 92 -4.70 10.77 17.33
CA ILE A 92 -4.62 12.21 17.01
C ILE A 92 -5.98 12.92 17.23
N GLY A 93 -7.08 12.17 17.11
CA GLY A 93 -8.45 12.62 17.35
C GLY A 93 -8.74 13.05 18.79
N ASP A 94 -8.15 12.39 19.79
CA ASP A 94 -8.39 12.70 21.20
C ASP A 94 -7.73 14.03 21.63
N TYR A 95 -6.54 14.34 21.11
CA TYR A 95 -5.91 15.65 21.37
C TYR A 95 -6.72 16.82 20.79
N HIS A 96 -7.64 16.59 19.84
CA HIS A 96 -8.51 17.66 19.33
C HIS A 96 -9.61 18.06 20.34
N LEU A 97 -10.06 17.15 21.20
CA LEU A 97 -11.16 17.37 22.14
C LEU A 97 -10.70 17.99 23.46
N GLU A 98 -9.46 17.71 23.86
CA GLU A 98 -8.89 18.22 25.12
C GLU A 98 -8.40 19.67 25.03
N TYR A 99 -8.14 20.19 23.82
CA TYR A 99 -7.66 21.56 23.60
C TYR A 99 -8.76 22.59 23.28
N TYR A 100 -9.99 22.15 23.02
CA TYR A 100 -11.15 23.03 22.80
C TYR A 100 -12.01 23.23 24.06
N LYS A 101 -11.57 22.71 25.21
CA LYS A 101 -12.19 22.91 26.53
C LYS A 101 -11.35 23.85 27.36
#